data_AF-A0A946BHL5-F1
#
_entry.id   AF-A0A946BHL5-F1
#
_cell.length_a   1.000
_cell.length_b   1.000
_cell.length_c   1.000
_cell.angle_alpha   90.00
_cell.angle_beta   90.00
_cell.angle_gamma   90.00
#
_symmetry.space_group_name_H-M   'P 1'
#
loop_
_entity.id
_entity.type
_entity.pdbx_description
1 polymer ?
#
loop_
_entity_poly.entity_id
_entity_poly.type
_entity_poly.pdbx_seq_one_letter_code
_entity_poly.pdbx_strand_id
1 'polypeptide(L)'
;MIDKTMTRRQFNKFLTAGVMVSAEGLLNSSLVATSFAKTSDIPALGSYSATSLIKAIKNKKMSATELLKYFIDRHKRLDPIINAVVTTDFEGALKRAQKADEALSRGET
;
A
#
# COMPACT_ATOMS: atom_id res chain seq x y z
N MET A 1 -8.45 -21.28 23.07
CA MET A 1 -8.39 -20.00 23.81
C MET A 1 -7.48 -19.09 22.97
N ILE A 2 -7.91 -18.14 22.13
CA ILE A 2 -9.04 -17.17 22.25
C ILE A 2 -8.92 -16.47 23.62
N ASP A 3 -8.60 -15.18 23.76
CA ASP A 3 -8.91 -13.98 22.95
C ASP A 3 -7.74 -12.94 23.06
N LYS A 4 -7.59 -11.82 22.31
CA LYS A 4 -8.31 -11.22 21.16
C LYS A 4 -7.33 -10.34 20.33
N THR A 5 -7.84 -9.67 19.30
CA THR A 5 -7.21 -8.71 18.36
C THR A 5 -6.68 -7.39 18.96
N MET A 6 -5.37 -7.12 18.93
CA MET A 6 -4.84 -5.76 19.13
C MET A 6 -4.98 -4.96 17.82
N THR A 7 -5.85 -3.95 17.80
CA THR A 7 -6.18 -3.20 16.57
C THR A 7 -5.23 -2.03 16.32
N ARG A 8 -4.99 -1.67 15.04
CA ARG A 8 -4.07 -0.59 14.59
C ARG A 8 -4.20 0.74 15.36
N ARG A 9 -5.37 1.05 15.93
CA ARG A 9 -5.63 2.27 16.73
C ARG A 9 -4.91 2.27 18.08
N GLN A 10 -4.64 1.11 18.69
CA GLN A 10 -3.92 1.02 19.96
C GLN A 10 -2.41 1.26 19.78
N PHE A 11 -1.83 0.78 18.67
CA PHE A 11 -0.41 0.96 18.37
C PHE A 11 -0.02 2.44 18.23
N ASN A 12 -0.79 3.23 17.46
CA ASN A 12 -0.53 4.67 17.32
C ASN A 12 -0.74 5.45 18.63
N LYS A 13 -1.56 4.95 19.56
CA LYS A 13 -1.81 5.63 20.84
C LYS A 13 -0.66 5.48 21.85
N PHE A 14 0.19 4.46 21.71
CA PHE A 14 1.42 4.32 22.51
C PHE A 14 2.53 5.29 22.08
N LEU A 15 2.62 5.64 20.79
CA LEU A 15 3.65 6.56 20.30
C LEU A 15 3.35 8.04 20.62
N THR A 16 2.09 8.43 20.79
CA THR A 16 1.69 9.83 21.00
C THR A 16 1.66 10.29 22.46
N ALA A 17 1.96 9.42 23.43
CA ALA A 17 1.86 9.74 24.87
C ALA A 17 3.21 9.85 25.60
N GLY A 18 4.34 9.64 24.90
CA GLY A 18 5.63 9.35 25.53
C GLY A 18 6.80 10.28 25.20
N VAL A 19 6.64 11.33 24.40
CA VAL A 19 7.78 12.15 23.93
C VAL A 19 7.67 13.61 24.37
N MET A 20 8.30 13.94 25.50
CA MET A 20 8.88 15.27 25.67
C MET A 20 10.08 15.38 24.74
N VAL A 21 9.96 16.14 23.64
CA VAL A 21 11.13 16.52 22.83
C VAL A 21 11.77 17.74 23.48
N SER A 22 12.69 17.51 24.41
CA SER A 22 13.77 18.47 24.64
C SER A 22 14.55 18.62 23.34
N ALA A 23 14.88 19.86 22.96
CA ALA A 23 15.58 20.15 21.73
C ALA A 23 17.06 19.77 21.84
N GLU A 24 17.41 18.55 21.42
CA GLU A 24 18.73 18.13 20.92
C GLU A 24 18.67 16.65 20.50
N GLY A 25 18.58 16.39 19.19
CA GLY A 25 18.23 15.07 18.68
C GLY A 25 18.21 14.96 17.16
N LEU A 26 19.28 15.45 16.51
CA LEU A 26 19.57 15.06 15.13
C LEU A 26 19.77 13.53 15.03
N LEU A 27 19.70 13.00 13.82
CA LEU A 27 20.03 11.60 13.45
C LEU A 27 18.98 10.51 13.76
N ASN A 28 17.81 10.56 13.11
CA ASN A 28 17.32 9.44 12.29
C ASN A 28 15.99 9.71 11.56
N SER A 29 16.09 10.34 10.38
CA SER A 29 15.04 10.31 9.35
C SER A 29 14.83 8.92 8.71
N SER A 30 15.61 7.92 9.12
CA SER A 30 15.57 6.53 8.65
C SER A 30 14.38 5.71 9.18
N LEU A 31 13.72 6.15 10.27
CA LEU A 31 12.60 5.40 10.87
C LEU A 31 11.22 5.64 10.21
N VAL A 32 11.08 6.68 9.37
CA VAL A 32 9.88 6.86 8.53
C VAL A 32 10.07 6.19 7.16
N ALA A 33 11.30 6.16 6.65
CA ALA A 33 11.64 5.57 5.34
C ALA A 33 11.66 4.02 5.32
N THR A 34 11.61 3.35 6.47
CA THR A 34 11.76 1.89 6.59
C THR A 34 10.45 1.10 6.63
N SER A 35 9.28 1.77 6.61
CA SER A 35 7.97 1.09 6.69
C SER A 35 7.40 0.59 5.35
N PHE A 36 8.05 0.88 4.22
CA PHE A 36 7.67 0.40 2.88
C PHE A 36 8.88 -0.19 2.16
N ALA A 37 9.41 -1.29 2.69
CA ALA A 37 10.44 -2.08 2.03
C ALA A 37 9.94 -2.59 0.66
N LYS A 38 10.34 -1.89 -0.41
CA LYS A 38 10.33 -2.32 -1.81
C LYS A 38 9.13 -3.17 -2.26
N THR A 39 8.10 -2.50 -2.78
CA THR A 39 7.09 -3.13 -3.66
C THR A 39 7.70 -3.77 -4.93
N SER A 40 8.97 -3.46 -5.26
CA SER A 40 9.71 -4.10 -6.36
C SER A 40 10.02 -5.58 -6.13
N ASP A 41 10.04 -6.04 -4.87
CA ASP A 41 10.63 -7.35 -4.52
C ASP A 41 9.57 -8.46 -4.39
N ILE A 42 8.35 -8.21 -4.89
CA ILE A 42 7.33 -9.24 -5.14
C ILE A 42 7.23 -9.50 -6.66
N PRO A 43 8.15 -10.30 -7.25
CA PRO A 43 8.21 -10.51 -8.70
C PRO A 43 6.94 -11.16 -9.28
N ALA A 44 6.08 -11.75 -8.45
CA ALA A 44 4.95 -12.56 -8.87
C ALA A 44 3.57 -11.87 -8.83
N LEU A 45 3.41 -10.63 -8.34
CA LEU A 45 2.07 -9.99 -8.23
C LEU A 45 1.28 -10.03 -9.55
N GLY A 46 1.97 -9.90 -10.68
CA GLY A 46 1.41 -9.97 -12.02
C GLY A 46 0.88 -11.34 -12.49
N SER A 47 1.01 -12.40 -11.67
CA SER A 47 0.59 -13.78 -11.96
C SER A 47 -0.46 -14.32 -10.98
N TYR A 48 -0.86 -13.55 -9.95
CA TYR A 48 -1.92 -13.98 -9.02
C TYR A 48 -3.32 -13.77 -9.64
N SER A 49 -4.29 -14.58 -9.19
CA SER A 49 -5.69 -14.33 -9.51
C SER A 49 -6.19 -13.01 -8.90
N ALA A 50 -7.13 -12.35 -9.58
CA ALA A 50 -7.80 -11.16 -9.06
C ALA A 50 -8.41 -11.39 -7.67
N THR A 51 -8.99 -12.58 -7.43
CA THR A 51 -9.52 -12.98 -6.12
C THR A 51 -8.45 -13.06 -5.02
N SER A 52 -7.22 -13.42 -5.35
CA SER A 52 -6.09 -13.46 -4.41
C SER A 52 -5.60 -12.06 -4.07
N LEU A 53 -5.53 -11.17 -5.06
CA LEU A 53 -5.18 -9.75 -4.87
C LEU A 53 -6.24 -9.02 -4.02
N ILE A 54 -7.54 -9.23 -4.29
CA ILE A 54 -8.64 -8.70 -3.47
C ILE A 54 -8.54 -9.22 -2.02
N LYS A 55 -8.23 -10.51 -1.81
CA LYS A 55 -7.99 -11.05 -0.46
C LYS A 55 -6.79 -10.37 0.22
N ALA A 56 -5.70 -10.09 -0.49
CA ALA A 56 -4.54 -9.40 0.07
C ALA A 56 -4.88 -7.96 0.51
N ILE A 57 -5.64 -7.23 -0.31
CA ILE A 57 -6.16 -5.89 0.00
C ILE A 57 -7.12 -5.92 1.19
N LYS A 58 -8.13 -6.81 1.21
CA LYS A 58 -9.09 -6.94 2.33
C LYS A 58 -8.40 -7.34 3.64
N ASN A 59 -7.36 -8.16 3.57
CA ASN A 59 -6.50 -8.50 4.71
C ASN A 59 -5.50 -7.38 5.10
N LYS A 60 -5.58 -6.20 4.47
CA LYS A 60 -4.75 -5.01 4.73
C LYS A 60 -3.24 -5.27 4.61
N LYS A 61 -2.86 -6.22 3.73
CA LYS A 61 -1.47 -6.58 3.42
C LYS A 61 -0.82 -5.68 2.35
N MET A 62 -1.64 -5.02 1.54
CA MET A 62 -1.27 -4.04 0.51
C MET A 62 -2.46 -3.09 0.28
N SER A 63 -2.21 -1.90 -0.25
CA SER A 63 -3.26 -0.97 -0.70
C SER A 63 -3.60 -1.17 -2.19
N ALA A 64 -4.78 -0.71 -2.61
CA ALA A 64 -5.16 -0.65 -4.02
C ALA A 64 -4.26 0.32 -4.81
N THR A 65 -3.85 1.43 -4.17
CA THR A 65 -2.90 2.39 -4.74
C THR A 65 -1.49 1.81 -4.94
N GLU A 66 -0.98 0.98 -4.03
CA GLU A 66 0.26 0.22 -4.22
C GLU A 66 0.16 -0.79 -5.36
N LEU A 67 -0.93 -1.58 -5.38
CA LEU A 67 -1.16 -2.57 -6.43
C LEU A 67 -1.21 -1.92 -7.81
N LEU A 68 -1.89 -0.77 -7.94
CA LEU A 68 -1.96 -0.03 -9.19
C LEU A 68 -0.58 0.45 -9.65
N LYS A 69 0.25 1.00 -8.76
CA LYS A 69 1.61 1.44 -9.10
C LYS A 69 2.43 0.29 -9.69
N TYR A 70 2.39 -0.90 -9.08
CA TYR A 70 3.06 -2.09 -9.62
C TYR A 70 2.63 -2.42 -11.07
N PHE A 71 1.32 -2.33 -11.38
CA PHE A 71 0.83 -2.57 -12.73
C PHE A 71 1.20 -1.47 -13.73
N ILE A 72 1.26 -0.20 -13.30
CA ILE A 72 1.75 0.91 -14.13
C ILE A 72 3.22 0.70 -14.49
N ASP A 73 4.05 0.34 -13.51
CA ASP A 73 5.48 0.09 -13.75
C ASP A 73 5.70 -1.17 -14.60
N ARG A 74 4.87 -2.21 -14.45
CA ARG A 74 4.85 -3.37 -15.35
C ARG A 74 4.47 -2.98 -16.78
N HIS A 75 3.47 -2.11 -16.97
CA HIS A 75 3.05 -1.62 -18.28
C HIS A 75 4.18 -0.82 -18.95
N LYS A 76 4.78 0.17 -18.26
CA LYS A 76 5.98 0.91 -18.76
C LYS A 76 7.13 -0.03 -19.14
N ARG A 77 7.28 -1.13 -18.38
CA ARG A 77 8.05 -2.37 -18.63
C ARG A 77 7.96 -2.90 -20.06
N LEU A 78 6.73 -3.29 -20.40
CA LEU A 78 6.44 -4.34 -21.38
C LEU A 78 5.67 -3.82 -22.60
N ASP A 79 4.86 -2.79 -22.41
CA ASP A 79 4.02 -2.25 -23.47
C ASP A 79 4.79 -1.64 -24.64
N PRO A 80 5.99 -1.01 -24.48
CA PRO A 80 6.80 -0.58 -25.62
C PRO A 80 7.26 -1.72 -26.54
N ILE A 81 7.21 -2.98 -26.09
CA ILE A 81 7.61 -4.17 -26.85
C ILE A 81 6.39 -4.88 -27.45
N ILE A 82 5.29 -4.94 -26.68
CA ILE A 82 4.08 -5.71 -27.05
C ILE A 82 3.05 -4.83 -27.78
N ASN A 83 3.04 -3.52 -27.53
CA ASN A 83 2.07 -2.53 -27.99
C ASN A 83 0.62 -2.97 -27.74
N ALA A 84 0.32 -3.34 -26.49
CA ALA A 84 -0.96 -3.95 -26.12
C ALA A 84 -2.03 -2.92 -25.73
N VAL A 85 -1.64 -1.69 -25.36
CA VAL A 85 -2.56 -0.67 -24.81
C VAL A 85 -2.52 0.61 -25.64
N VAL A 86 -3.60 0.85 -26.41
CA VAL A 86 -3.73 2.01 -27.31
C VAL A 86 -3.88 3.35 -26.56
N THR A 87 -4.43 3.36 -25.34
CA THR A 87 -4.67 4.59 -24.57
C THR A 87 -4.63 4.31 -23.07
N THR A 88 -4.05 5.22 -22.29
CA THR A 88 -3.86 5.07 -20.85
C THR A 88 -4.44 6.25 -20.07
N ASP A 89 -5.17 5.94 -18.99
CA ASP A 89 -5.66 6.91 -17.99
C ASP A 89 -5.09 6.54 -16.62
N PHE A 90 -3.85 6.93 -16.37
CA PHE A 90 -3.19 6.66 -15.08
C PHE A 90 -3.72 7.56 -13.95
N GLU A 91 -4.10 8.80 -14.25
CA GLU A 91 -4.57 9.75 -13.24
C GLU A 91 -5.96 9.36 -12.70
N GLY A 92 -6.90 9.06 -13.60
CA GLY A 92 -8.22 8.56 -13.21
C GLY A 92 -8.14 7.18 -12.56
N ALA A 93 -7.20 6.32 -12.96
CA ALA A 93 -6.94 5.06 -12.26
C ALA A 93 -6.43 5.30 -10.82
N LEU A 94 -5.49 6.22 -10.62
CA LEU A 94 -4.98 6.58 -9.28
C LEU A 94 -6.09 7.14 -8.38
N LYS A 95 -6.93 8.05 -8.89
CA LYS A 95 -8.10 8.58 -8.17
C LYS A 95 -9.10 7.48 -7.80
N ARG A 96 -9.32 6.49 -8.68
CA ARG A 96 -10.18 5.33 -8.41
C ARG A 96 -9.57 4.40 -7.34
N ALA A 97 -8.26 4.17 -7.37
CA ALA A 97 -7.57 3.36 -6.37
C ALA A 97 -7.60 4.03 -4.98
N GLN A 98 -7.39 5.35 -4.90
CA GLN A 98 -7.51 6.11 -3.65
C GLN A 98 -8.91 5.98 -3.04
N LYS A 99 -9.97 6.18 -3.84
CA LYS A 99 -11.36 5.99 -3.38
C LYS A 99 -11.66 4.57 -2.90
N ALA A 100 -11.04 3.55 -3.50
CA ALA A 100 -11.18 2.16 -3.05
C ALA A 100 -10.47 1.93 -1.70
N ASP A 101 -9.27 2.47 -1.50
CA ASP A 101 -8.57 2.46 -0.22
C ASP A 101 -9.36 3.22 0.88
N GLU A 102 -9.97 4.35 0.53
CA GLU A 102 -10.86 5.12 1.42
C GLU A 102 -12.14 4.37 1.78
N ALA A 103 -12.79 3.70 0.83
CA ALA A 103 -13.95 2.84 1.07
C ALA A 103 -13.60 1.67 2.03
N LEU A 104 -12.49 0.97 1.78
CA LEU A 104 -11.96 -0.08 2.65
C LEU A 104 -11.58 0.43 4.05
N SER A 105 -11.16 1.68 4.17
CA SER A 105 -10.88 2.32 5.46
C SER A 105 -12.16 2.54 6.27
N ARG A 106 -13.28 2.86 5.59
CA ARG A 106 -14.62 3.06 6.15
C ARG A 106 -15.38 1.75 6.41
N GLY A 107 -14.90 0.62 5.88
CA GLY A 107 -15.54 -0.69 6.01
C GLY A 107 -16.54 -1.00 4.89
N GLU A 108 -16.59 -0.17 3.84
CA GLU A 108 -17.32 -0.43 2.61
C GLU A 108 -16.59 -1.51 1.78
N THR A 109 -17.33 -2.35 1.06
CA THR A 109 -16.88 -3.70 0.59
C THR A 109 -16.36 -3.78 -0.84
#